data_AF-A0A0Q8KE10-F1
#
_entry.id   AF-A0A0Q8KE10-F1
#
_cell.length_a   1.000
_cell.length_b   1.000
_cell.length_c   1.000
_cell.angle_alpha   90.00
_cell.angle_beta   90.00
_cell.angle_gamma   90.00
#
_symmetry.space_group_name_H-M   'P 1'
#
loop_
_entity.id
_entity.type
_entity.pdbx_description
1 polymer ?
#
loop_
_entity_poly.entity_id
_entity_poly.type
_entity_poly.pdbx_seq_one_letter_code
_entity_poly.pdbx_strand_id
1 'polypeptide(L)'
;MSAAWSIAYGREEEHAAELRAGLAKMQEGFLARICDLCNGEGQRNQMYTAGCGGGYFRSMGGCDYCDGRGLLQGSRPAPASVVEQVANAGRLALTSGSKPE
;
A
#
# COMPACT_ATOMS: atom_id res chain seq x y z
N MET A 1 -1.93 -18.49 3.21
CA MET A 1 -2.88 -17.66 3.98
C MET A 1 -2.59 -16.23 3.58
N SER A 2 -3.34 -15.64 2.64
CA SER A 2 -3.13 -14.23 2.25
C SER A 2 -3.34 -13.36 3.49
N ALA A 3 -2.40 -12.45 3.70
CA ALA A 3 -2.35 -11.57 4.84
C ALA A 3 -3.73 -10.95 5.10
N ALA A 4 -4.12 -10.94 6.37
CA ALA A 4 -5.13 -10.02 6.85
C ALA A 4 -4.75 -8.63 6.31
N TRP A 5 -5.64 -8.09 5.50
CA TRP A 5 -5.52 -6.75 4.96
C TRP A 5 -5.13 -5.79 6.08
N SER A 6 -3.92 -5.25 6.01
CA SER A 6 -3.40 -4.35 7.06
C SER A 6 -4.06 -2.96 6.98
N ILE A 7 -4.83 -2.70 5.93
CA ILE A 7 -5.50 -1.44 5.62
C ILE A 7 -7.00 -1.61 5.90
N ALA A 8 -7.57 -0.73 6.71
CA ALA A 8 -9.00 -0.73 6.98
C ALA A 8 -9.82 -0.47 5.71
N TYR A 9 -10.93 -1.18 5.56
CA TYR A 9 -11.84 -0.99 4.42
C TYR A 9 -12.34 0.46 4.35
N GLY A 10 -12.32 1.06 3.16
CA GLY A 10 -12.71 2.45 2.91
C GLY A 10 -11.63 3.49 3.22
N ARG A 11 -10.43 3.06 3.61
CA ARG A 11 -9.26 3.91 3.93
C ARG A 11 -8.11 3.74 2.93
N GLU A 12 -8.36 3.09 1.81
CA GLU A 12 -7.36 2.72 0.81
C GLU A 12 -6.69 3.96 0.19
N GLU A 13 -7.48 4.97 -0.17
CA GLU A 13 -6.98 6.21 -0.75
C GLU A 13 -6.17 7.03 0.26
N GLU A 14 -6.62 7.08 1.52
CA GLU A 14 -5.90 7.76 2.60
C GLU A 14 -4.57 7.08 2.89
N HIS A 15 -4.56 5.75 2.97
CA HIS A 15 -3.33 4.96 3.09
C HIS A 15 -2.37 5.24 1.92
N ALA A 16 -2.87 5.25 0.68
CA ALA A 16 -2.06 5.58 -0.48
C ALA A 16 -1.52 7.01 -0.43
N ALA A 17 -2.30 7.97 0.08
CA ALA A 17 -1.88 9.35 0.27
C ALA A 17 -0.78 9.48 1.34
N GLU A 18 -0.94 8.81 2.49
CA GLU A 18 0.07 8.73 3.55
C GLU A 18 1.38 8.15 3.00
N LEU A 19 1.32 7.05 2.24
CA LEU A 19 2.52 6.45 1.66
C LEU A 19 3.24 7.40 0.68
N ARG A 20 2.49 8.08 -0.19
CA ARG A 20 3.07 9.04 -1.14
C ARG A 20 3.70 10.24 -0.41
N ALA A 21 2.99 10.82 0.56
CA ALA A 21 3.49 11.92 1.36
C ALA A 21 4.73 11.52 2.17
N GLY A 22 4.75 10.31 2.71
CA GLY A 22 5.86 9.75 3.46
C GLY A 22 7.10 9.57 2.59
N LEU A 23 6.97 8.95 1.42
CA LEU A 23 8.08 8.77 0.49
C LEU A 23 8.69 10.11 0.04
N ALA A 24 7.87 11.14 -0.16
CA ALA A 24 8.34 12.49 -0.50
C ALA A 24 9.17 13.15 0.61
N LYS A 25 9.11 12.63 1.85
CA LYS A 25 9.91 13.09 3.00
C LYS A 25 11.10 12.19 3.31
N MET A 26 11.22 11.04 2.66
CA MET A 26 12.35 10.14 2.90
C MET A 26 13.63 10.67 2.25
N GLN A 27 14.76 10.32 2.85
CA GLN A 27 16.09 10.69 2.36
C GLN A 27 16.36 10.18 0.94
N GLU A 28 17.21 10.89 0.21
CA GLU A 28 17.71 10.42 -1.08
C GLU A 28 18.36 9.03 -0.94
N GLY A 29 18.02 8.11 -1.85
CA GLY A 29 18.49 6.72 -1.82
C GLY A 29 17.62 5.75 -1.01
N PHE A 30 16.50 6.18 -0.42
CA PHE A 30 15.54 5.27 0.21
C PHE A 30 14.89 4.36 -0.85
N LEU A 31 15.12 3.05 -0.74
CA LEU A 31 14.77 2.06 -1.77
C LEU A 31 13.32 1.56 -1.71
N ALA A 32 12.37 2.39 -1.27
CA ALA A 32 10.96 2.05 -1.28
C ALA A 32 10.19 2.88 -2.32
N ARG A 33 9.17 2.27 -2.92
CA ARG A 33 8.34 2.88 -3.95
C ARG A 33 6.90 2.43 -3.81
N ILE A 34 5.98 3.26 -4.31
CA ILE A 34 4.57 2.90 -4.41
C ILE A 34 4.42 1.66 -5.29
N CYS A 35 3.51 0.77 -4.91
CA CYS A 35 3.13 -0.35 -5.75
C CYS A 35 2.31 0.16 -6.95
N ASP A 36 2.88 0.10 -8.15
CA ASP A 36 2.24 0.56 -9.39
C ASP A 36 0.97 -0.23 -9.73
N LEU A 37 0.86 -1.46 -9.25
CA LEU A 37 -0.26 -2.35 -9.57
C LEU A 37 -1.54 -2.03 -8.79
N CYS A 38 -1.43 -1.42 -7.62
CA CYS A 38 -2.56 -0.99 -6.80
C CYS A 38 -2.48 0.50 -6.46
N ASN A 39 -1.60 1.26 -7.10
CA ASN A 39 -1.35 2.68 -6.84
C ASN A 39 -1.12 3.04 -5.36
N GLY A 40 -0.63 2.11 -4.54
CA GLY A 40 -0.47 2.34 -3.10
C GLY A 40 -1.66 1.99 -2.22
N GLU A 41 -2.80 1.64 -2.78
CA GLU A 41 -4.04 1.33 -2.05
C GLU A 41 -3.99 -0.01 -1.29
N GLY A 42 -3.02 -0.86 -1.63
CA GLY A 42 -2.92 -2.23 -1.13
C GLY A 42 -4.05 -3.16 -1.61
N GLN A 43 -5.03 -2.64 -2.34
CA GLN A 43 -6.14 -3.41 -2.89
C GLN A 43 -6.24 -3.23 -4.39
N ARG A 44 -6.73 -4.25 -5.10
CA ARG A 44 -7.10 -4.13 -6.50
C ARG A 44 -8.14 -5.16 -6.90
N ASN A 45 -8.83 -4.90 -7.99
CA ASN A 45 -9.66 -5.91 -8.62
C ASN A 45 -8.76 -6.95 -9.30
N GLN A 46 -8.84 -8.20 -8.85
CA GLN A 46 -7.99 -9.29 -9.30
C GLN A 46 -8.77 -10.58 -9.51
N MET A 47 -8.19 -11.46 -10.32
CA MET A 47 -8.82 -12.70 -10.75
C MET A 47 -8.52 -13.82 -9.76
N TYR A 48 -9.57 -14.50 -9.29
CA TYR A 48 -9.49 -15.63 -8.37
C TYR A 48 -10.01 -16.90 -9.02
N THR A 49 -9.47 -18.03 -8.61
CA THR A 49 -9.97 -19.35 -9.00
C THR A 49 -11.17 -19.71 -8.14
N ALA A 50 -12.28 -20.14 -8.76
CA ALA A 50 -13.52 -20.49 -8.06
C ALA A 50 -13.46 -21.83 -7.28
N GLY A 51 -12.27 -22.43 -7.13
CA GLY A 51 -12.09 -23.71 -6.44
C GLY A 51 -12.33 -24.94 -7.34
N CYS A 52 -12.59 -26.10 -6.73
CA CYS A 52 -12.62 -27.42 -7.37
C CYS A 52 -13.69 -27.62 -8.46
N GLY A 53 -14.60 -26.66 -8.66
CA GLY A 53 -15.59 -26.66 -9.74
C GLY A 53 -15.11 -26.03 -11.06
N GLY A 54 -13.91 -25.43 -11.07
CA GLY A 54 -13.39 -24.70 -12.22
C GLY A 54 -14.00 -23.30 -12.37
N GLY A 55 -13.35 -22.46 -13.17
CA GLY A 55 -13.78 -21.09 -13.46
C GLY A 55 -12.98 -20.01 -12.73
N TYR A 56 -13.13 -18.79 -13.23
CA TYR A 56 -12.48 -17.59 -12.71
C TYR A 56 -13.54 -16.54 -12.41
N PHE A 57 -13.36 -15.83 -11.30
CA PHE A 57 -14.15 -14.65 -10.98
C PHE A 57 -13.23 -13.48 -10.64
N ARG A 58 -13.77 -12.26 -10.74
CA ARG A 58 -13.05 -11.04 -10.35
C ARG A 58 -13.67 -10.51 -9.07
N SER A 59 -12.83 -10.17 -8.11
CA SER A 59 -13.24 -9.53 -6.87
C SER A 59 -12.17 -8.53 -6.46
N MET A 60 -12.58 -7.51 -5.71
CA MET A 60 -11.63 -6.73 -4.93
C MET A 60 -10.91 -7.66 -3.96
N GLY A 61 -9.58 -7.55 -3.95
CA GLY A 61 -8.78 -8.26 -2.97
C GLY A 61 -7.36 -7.73 -2.80
N GLY A 62 -6.63 -8.34 -1.86
CA GLY A 62 -5.29 -7.90 -1.45
C GLY A 62 -4.37 -7.91 -2.64
N CYS A 63 -3.73 -6.79 -2.94
CA CYS A 63 -2.82 -6.73 -4.08
C CYS A 63 -1.68 -7.73 -3.86
N ASP A 64 -1.73 -8.85 -4.59
CA ASP A 64 -0.79 -9.97 -4.43
C ASP A 64 0.66 -9.55 -4.64
N TYR A 65 0.88 -8.52 -5.45
CA TYR A 65 2.22 -8.04 -5.80
C TYR A 65 2.92 -7.30 -4.65
N CYS A 66 2.17 -6.56 -3.84
CA CYS A 66 2.71 -5.88 -2.66
C CYS A 66 2.23 -6.51 -1.35
N ASP A 67 1.63 -7.72 -1.40
CA ASP A 67 1.08 -8.43 -0.24
C ASP A 67 0.09 -7.54 0.56
N GLY A 68 -0.73 -6.78 -0.15
CA GLY A 68 -1.72 -5.90 0.47
C GLY A 68 -1.17 -4.61 1.10
N ARG A 69 0.13 -4.31 0.98
CA ARG A 69 0.78 -3.21 1.72
C ARG A 69 0.74 -1.85 1.02
N GLY A 70 0.54 -1.85 -0.30
CA GLY A 70 0.65 -0.64 -1.12
C GLY A 70 2.09 -0.18 -1.41
N LEU A 71 3.10 -0.79 -0.78
CA LEU A 71 4.49 -0.36 -0.87
C LEU A 71 5.41 -1.53 -1.26
N LEU A 72 6.41 -1.22 -2.07
CA LEU A 72 7.48 -2.14 -2.47
C LEU A 72 8.81 -1.62 -1.97
N GLN A 73 9.72 -2.53 -1.61
CA GLN A 73 11.12 -2.22 -1.39
C GLN A 73 11.94 -2.98 -2.42
N GLY A 74 12.55 -2.26 -3.36
CA GLY A 74 13.08 -2.84 -4.59
C GLY A 74 11.98 -3.54 -5.41
N SER A 75 12.12 -4.87 -5.60
CA SER A 75 11.19 -5.72 -6.37
C SER A 75 10.33 -6.64 -5.50
N ARG A 76 10.26 -6.40 -4.19
CA ARG A 76 9.54 -7.23 -3.21
C ARG A 76 8.56 -6.39 -2.39
N PRO A 77 7.52 -7.00 -1.79
CA PRO A 77 6.69 -6.32 -0.80
C PRO A 77 7.56 -5.67 0.28
N ALA A 78 7.30 -4.40 0.58
CA ALA A 78 8.05 -3.70 1.62
C ALA A 78 7.82 -4.36 2.98
N PRO A 79 8.84 -4.58 3.83
CA PRO A 79 8.67 -5.05 5.20
C PRO A 79 7.72 -4.16 6.00
N ALA A 80 7.02 -4.73 6.99
CA ALA A 80 6.02 -3.99 7.78
C ALA A 80 6.63 -2.75 8.45
N SER A 81 7.85 -2.87 8.98
CA SER A 81 8.59 -1.74 9.57
C SER A 81 8.84 -0.61 8.59
N VAL A 82 9.11 -0.91 7.32
CA VAL A 82 9.32 0.09 6.26
C VAL A 82 8.01 0.78 5.92
N VAL A 83 6.92 0.01 5.80
CA VAL A 83 5.57 0.55 5.57
C VAL A 83 5.18 1.50 6.70
N GLU A 84 5.37 1.09 7.96
CA GLU A 84 5.07 1.91 9.14
C GLU A 84 5.91 3.19 9.20
N GLN A 85 7.21 3.13 8.91
CA GLN A 85 8.07 4.32 8.85
C GLN A 85 7.59 5.32 7.80
N VAL A 86 7.25 4.84 6.60
CA VAL A 86 6.73 5.68 5.52
C VAL A 86 5.37 6.27 5.89
N ALA A 87 4.43 5.45 6.36
CA ALA A 87 3.11 5.94 6.77
C ALA A 87 3.21 6.96 7.92
N ASN A 88 4.08 6.74 8.90
CA ASN A 88 4.32 7.70 9.98
C ASN A 88 4.85 9.05 9.46
N ALA A 89 5.86 9.02 8.58
CA ALA A 89 6.37 10.24 7.95
C ALA A 89 5.27 10.96 7.15
N GLY A 90 4.42 10.22 6.44
CA GLY A 90 3.29 10.76 5.69
C GLY A 90 2.25 11.43 6.58
N ARG A 91 1.84 10.77 7.66
CA ARG A 91 0.89 11.33 8.65
C ARG A 91 1.42 12.61 9.29
N LEU A 92 2.71 12.64 9.62
CA LEU A 92 3.36 13.86 10.12
C LEU A 92 3.37 14.97 9.05
N ALA A 93 3.68 14.65 7.80
CA ALA A 93 3.67 15.62 6.71
C ALA A 93 2.28 16.22 6.46
N LEU A 94 1.24 15.38 6.40
CA LEU A 94 -0.14 15.79 6.13
C LEU A 94 -0.74 16.62 7.27
N THR A 95 -0.39 16.32 8.53
CA THR A 95 -0.83 17.10 9.69
C THR A 95 -0.05 18.41 9.84
N SER A 96 1.26 18.42 9.53
CA SER A 96 2.13 19.60 9.65
C SER A 96 1.91 20.68 8.57
N GLY A 97 1.32 20.33 7.42
CA GLY A 97 0.98 21.28 6.35
C GLY A 97 -0.13 22.28 6.68
N SER A 98 -0.66 22.27 7.91
CA SER A 98 -1.69 23.19 8.40
C SER A 98 -1.15 24.44 9.10
N LYS A 99 0.17 24.67 9.09
CA LYS A 99 0.77 25.88 9.66
C LYS A 99 1.16 26.85 8.52
N PRO A 100 0.39 27.93 8.30
CA PRO A 100 0.91 29.06 7.54
C PRO A 100 2.00 29.73 8.39
N GLU A 101 3.22 29.80 7.85
CA GLU A 101 4.18 30.82 8.26
C GLU A 101 3.81 32.16 7.62
#